data_AF-A0A2V8BQL8-F1
#
_entry.id   AF-A0A2V8BQL8-F1
#
_cell.length_a   1.000
_cell.length_b   1.000
_cell.length_c   1.000
_cell.angle_alpha   90.00
_cell.angle_beta   90.00
_cell.angle_gamma   90.00
#
_symmetry.space_group_name_H-M   'P 1'
#
loop_
_entity.id
_entity.type
_entity.pdbx_description
1 polymer ?
#
loop_
_entity_poly.entity_id
_entity_poly.type
_entity_poly.pdbx_seq_one_letter_code
_entity_poly.pdbx_strand_id
1 'polypeptide(L)'
;MRRAWLWFPPLLYMSVIFYLSSQSAPLPGLTAHVWDKALHFIEYGALCALFCRALHGEGLAALRLALVAVVLTSAYGATDEVHQSFVPERNAGADDWLADTTGGAAAATLFSTALRLRRPLRRSLPDRLDRPTAPAVPAAHLSASADRSRRAADRE
;
A
#
# COMPACT_ATOMS: atom_id res chain seq x y z
N MET A 1 -8.05 -4.23 19.05
CA MET A 1 -6.64 -4.58 19.39
C MET A 1 -5.74 -4.81 18.17
N ARG A 2 -6.15 -5.51 17.10
CA ARG A 2 -5.29 -5.76 15.92
C ARG A 2 -4.74 -4.52 15.18
N ARG A 3 -5.49 -3.40 15.16
CA ARG A 3 -5.07 -2.15 14.49
C ARG A 3 -3.93 -1.43 15.21
N ALA A 4 -3.90 -1.46 16.55
CA ALA A 4 -2.82 -0.84 17.34
C ALA A 4 -1.44 -1.43 17.03
N TRP A 5 -1.38 -2.73 16.71
CA TRP A 5 -0.14 -3.40 16.30
C TRP A 5 0.46 -2.87 14.99
N LEU A 6 -0.33 -2.19 14.15
CA LEU A 6 0.18 -1.54 12.95
C LEU A 6 1.11 -0.38 13.29
N TRP A 7 0.86 0.28 14.42
CA TRP A 7 1.58 1.46 14.88
C TRP A 7 2.79 1.14 15.75
N PHE A 8 2.90 -0.10 16.25
CA PHE A 8 4.06 -0.50 17.03
C PHE A 8 5.39 -0.31 16.29
N PRO A 9 5.57 -0.75 15.02
CA PRO A 9 6.85 -0.57 14.32
C PRO A 9 7.29 0.89 14.12
N PRO A 10 6.45 1.84 13.62
CA PRO A 10 6.89 3.23 13.51
C PRO A 10 7.19 3.84 14.89
N LEU A 11 6.40 3.53 15.93
CA LEU A 11 6.67 4.03 17.28
C LEU A 11 7.99 3.49 17.84
N LEU A 12 8.26 2.20 17.67
CA LEU A 12 9.53 1.60 18.05
C LEU A 12 10.70 2.26 17.31
N TYR A 13 10.54 2.51 16.01
CA TYR A 13 11.56 3.14 15.19
C TYR A 13 11.80 4.60 15.60
N MET A 14 10.75 5.36 15.91
CA MET A 14 10.87 6.70 16.51
C MET A 14 11.69 6.66 17.81
N SER A 15 11.42 5.71 18.70
CA SER A 15 12.23 5.55 19.92
C SER A 15 13.71 5.26 19.63
N VAL A 16 14.01 4.50 18.58
CA VAL A 16 15.39 4.26 18.13
C VAL A 16 16.03 5.54 17.61
N ILE A 17 15.35 6.29 16.74
CA ILE A 17 15.83 7.59 16.23
C ILE A 17 16.13 8.51 17.41
N PHE A 18 15.16 8.70 18.32
CA PHE A 18 15.32 9.56 19.49
C PHE A 18 16.55 9.19 20.34
N TYR A 19 16.75 7.88 20.57
CA TYR A 19 17.92 7.38 21.29
C TYR A 19 19.24 7.68 20.57
N LEU A 20 19.30 7.51 19.24
CA LEU A 20 20.49 7.87 18.45
C LEU A 20 20.72 9.38 18.46
N SER A 21 19.67 10.18 18.29
CA SER A 21 19.72 11.65 18.28
C SER A 21 20.11 12.24 19.64
N SER A 22 19.90 11.53 20.75
CA SER A 22 20.36 11.94 22.08
C SER A 22 21.87 11.81 22.31
N GLN A 23 22.60 11.23 21.36
CA GLN A 23 24.05 11.07 21.41
C GLN A 23 24.72 12.09 20.49
N SER A 24 25.84 12.67 20.91
CA SER A 24 26.59 13.62 20.08
C SER A 24 27.14 12.95 18.80
N ALA A 25 27.66 11.73 18.93
CA ALA A 25 28.21 10.93 17.84
C ALA A 25 27.81 9.44 17.95
N PRO A 26 26.54 9.08 17.59
CA PRO A 26 26.01 7.74 17.84
C PRO A 26 26.70 6.63 17.02
N LEU A 27 27.20 6.93 15.81
CA LEU A 27 27.77 5.95 14.88
C LEU A 27 29.03 6.50 14.16
N PRO A 28 30.13 6.75 14.87
CA PRO A 28 31.30 7.46 14.34
C PRO A 28 31.95 6.75 13.14
N GLY A 29 31.91 5.42 13.09
CA GLY A 29 32.41 4.66 11.93
C GLY A 29 31.57 4.85 10.67
N LEU A 30 30.26 5.03 10.81
CA LEU A 30 29.35 5.23 9.67
C LEU A 30 29.35 6.69 9.21
N THR A 31 29.26 7.64 10.15
CA THR A 31 29.25 9.09 9.86
C THR A 31 30.58 9.57 9.27
N ALA A 32 31.69 8.86 9.51
CA ALA A 32 32.97 9.15 8.87
C ALA A 32 33.00 8.81 7.37
N HIS A 33 32.13 7.92 6.89
CA HIS A 33 32.18 7.38 5.51
C HIS A 33 30.92 7.66 4.70
N VAL A 34 29.79 7.95 5.36
CA VAL A 34 28.52 8.25 4.71
C VAL A 34 28.20 9.71 4.94
N TRP A 35 27.78 10.38 3.85
CA TRP A 35 27.32 11.75 3.93
C TRP A 35 26.15 11.86 4.92
N ASP A 36 26.30 12.73 5.91
CA ASP A 36 25.36 12.95 7.00
C ASP A 36 23.90 13.12 6.51
N LYS A 37 23.68 13.92 5.48
CA LYS A 37 22.33 14.16 4.95
C LYS A 37 21.78 12.94 4.20
N ALA A 38 22.62 12.04 3.70
CA ALA A 38 22.16 10.75 3.19
C ALA A 38 21.69 9.83 4.33
N LEU A 39 22.30 9.91 5.52
CA LEU A 39 21.83 9.17 6.70
C LEU A 39 20.45 9.65 7.10
N HIS A 40 20.26 10.97 7.25
CA HIS A 40 18.97 11.61 7.51
C HIS A 40 17.90 11.21 6.48
N PHE A 41 18.24 11.33 5.19
CA PHE A 41 17.35 10.93 4.09
C PHE A 41 16.91 9.46 4.20
N ILE A 42 17.83 8.54 4.49
CA ILE A 42 17.53 7.10 4.60
C ILE A 42 16.73 6.79 5.86
N GLU A 43 17.13 7.35 7.01
CA GLU A 43 16.50 7.14 8.31
C GLU A 43 15.03 7.57 8.29
N TYR A 44 14.76 8.80 7.88
CA TYR A 44 13.40 9.31 7.83
C TYR A 44 12.61 8.76 6.64
N GLY A 45 13.28 8.35 5.56
CA GLY A 45 12.67 7.54 4.51
C GLY A 45 12.13 6.21 5.03
N ALA A 46 12.90 5.51 5.88
CA ALA A 46 12.46 4.27 6.52
C ALA A 46 11.30 4.51 7.49
N LEU A 47 11.35 5.57 8.31
CA LEU A 47 10.25 5.97 9.17
C LEU A 47 8.96 6.22 8.36
N CYS A 48 9.05 6.98 7.27
CA CYS A 48 7.91 7.27 6.41
C CYS A 48 7.34 6.00 5.76
N ALA A 49 8.18 5.06 5.35
CA ALA A 49 7.72 3.77 4.83
C ALA A 49 6.95 2.96 5.88
N LEU A 50 7.35 3.03 7.16
CA LEU A 50 6.63 2.40 8.27
C LEU A 50 5.28 3.08 8.53
N PHE A 51 5.21 4.41 8.44
CA PHE A 51 3.93 5.14 8.48
C PHE A 51 3.03 4.77 7.29
N CYS A 52 3.58 4.72 6.08
CA CYS A 52 2.86 4.28 4.89
C CYS A 52 2.27 2.88 5.10
N ARG A 53 3.04 1.93 5.62
CA ARG A 53 2.56 0.58 5.95
C ARG A 53 1.41 0.60 6.96
N ALA A 54 1.55 1.37 8.04
CA ALA A 54 0.51 1.48 9.07
C ALA A 54 -0.78 2.07 8.51
N LEU A 55 -0.68 3.22 7.83
CA LEU A 55 -1.81 3.93 7.22
C LEU A 55 -2.48 3.12 6.10
N HIS A 56 -1.71 2.34 5.33
CA HIS A 56 -2.27 1.40 4.35
C HIS A 56 -3.09 0.31 5.04
N GLY A 57 -2.59 -0.23 6.15
CA GLY A 57 -3.30 -1.20 6.98
C GLY A 57 -4.58 -0.63 7.60
N GLU A 58 -4.63 0.68 7.85
CA GLU A 58 -5.85 1.37 8.27
C GLU A 58 -6.85 1.58 7.14
N GLY A 59 -6.44 1.38 5.88
CA GLY A 59 -7.30 1.47 4.69
C GLY A 59 -7.27 2.82 3.99
N LEU A 60 -6.28 3.68 4.26
CA LEU A 60 -6.17 4.97 3.56
C LEU A 60 -5.85 4.77 2.08
N ALA A 61 -6.49 5.58 1.23
CA ALA A 61 -6.17 5.66 -0.19
C ALA A 61 -4.75 6.19 -0.41
N ALA A 62 -4.08 5.73 -1.47
CA ALA A 62 -2.65 5.97 -1.72
C ALA A 62 -2.22 7.45 -1.62
N LEU A 63 -2.99 8.39 -2.19
CA LEU A 63 -2.65 9.81 -2.11
C LEU A 63 -2.73 10.34 -0.67
N ARG A 64 -3.83 10.07 0.03
CA ARG A 64 -4.03 10.53 1.41
C ARG A 64 -3.00 9.91 2.36
N LEU A 65 -2.71 8.63 2.16
CA LEU A 65 -1.67 7.91 2.87
C LEU A 65 -0.30 8.57 2.70
N ALA A 66 0.10 8.85 1.45
CA ALA A 66 1.39 9.45 1.16
C ALA A 66 1.52 10.82 1.82
N LEU A 67 0.50 11.67 1.68
CA LEU A 67 0.48 13.01 2.29
C LEU A 67 0.57 12.94 3.82
N VAL A 68 -0.24 12.09 4.47
CA VAL A 68 -0.24 11.97 5.93
C VAL A 68 1.09 11.39 6.42
N ALA A 69 1.66 10.38 5.74
CA ALA A 69 2.95 9.80 6.12
C ALA A 69 4.10 10.82 6.04
N VAL A 70 4.14 11.63 4.97
CA VAL A 70 5.15 12.69 4.81
C VAL A 70 4.98 13.76 5.88
N VAL A 71 3.76 14.20 6.17
CA VAL A 71 3.50 15.19 7.23
C VAL A 71 3.93 14.66 8.60
N LEU A 72 3.60 13.42 8.94
CA LEU A 72 4.02 12.81 10.21
C LEU A 72 5.54 12.69 10.31
N THR A 73 6.20 12.29 9.22
CA THR A 73 7.66 12.15 9.17
C THR A 73 8.35 13.51 9.31
N SER A 74 7.90 14.52 8.55
CA SER A 74 8.46 15.88 8.58
C SER A 74 8.21 16.57 9.92
N ALA A 75 7.04 16.36 10.53
CA ALA A 75 6.76 16.85 11.88
C ALA A 75 7.67 16.20 12.92
N TYR A 76 7.90 14.89 12.81
CA TYR A 76 8.81 14.20 13.72
C TYR A 76 10.26 14.65 13.54
N GLY A 77 10.75 14.80 12.30
CA GLY A 77 12.09 15.34 12.02
C GLY A 77 12.27 16.74 12.59
N ALA A 78 11.27 17.61 12.43
CA ALA A 78 11.32 18.95 13.05
C ALA A 78 11.41 18.88 14.59
N THR A 79 10.71 17.93 15.23
CA THR A 79 10.85 17.74 16.68
C THR A 79 12.20 17.17 17.08
N ASP A 80 12.80 16.33 16.24
CA ASP A 80 14.12 15.77 16.50
C ASP A 80 15.22 16.81 16.36
N GLU A 81 15.17 17.69 15.36
CA GLU A 81 16.09 18.83 15.24
C GLU A 81 16.02 19.76 16.46
N VAL A 82 14.80 20.03 16.95
CA VAL A 82 14.62 20.78 18.20
C VAL A 82 15.25 20.03 19.38
N HIS A 83 15.06 18.72 19.49
CA HIS A 83 15.69 17.90 20.52
C HIS A 83 17.22 17.92 20.43
N GLN A 84 17.77 17.73 19.23
CA GLN A 84 19.21 17.75 18.95
C GLN A 84 19.85 19.09 19.28
N SER A 85 19.11 20.20 19.16
CA SER A 85 19.59 21.53 19.57
C SER A 85 19.95 21.63 21.07
N PHE A 86 19.46 20.71 21.90
CA PHE A 86 19.81 20.58 23.32
C PHE A 86 20.93 19.58 23.60
N VAL A 87 21.44 18.88 22.58
CA VAL A 87 22.50 17.88 22.72
C VAL A 87 23.85 18.55 22.44
N PRO A 88 24.77 18.58 23.42
CA PRO A 88 26.09 19.18 23.22
C PRO A 88 26.84 18.54 22.04
N GLU A 89 27.52 19.38 21.26
CA GLU A 89 28.32 18.97 20.08
C GLU A 89 27.50 18.38 18.92
N ARG A 90 26.17 18.42 18.98
CA ARG A 90 25.28 18.07 17.88
C ARG A 90 24.99 19.31 17.04
N ASN A 91 24.98 19.15 15.72
CA ASN A 91 24.59 20.21 14.80
C ASN A 91 23.14 19.98 14.39
N ALA A 92 22.22 20.81 14.87
CA ALA A 92 20.83 20.83 14.42
C ALA A 92 20.68 21.84 13.28
N GLY A 93 20.02 21.43 12.20
CA GLY A 93 20.01 22.14 10.93
C GLY A 93 18.69 22.04 10.17
N ALA A 94 18.28 23.15 9.55
CA ALA A 94 17.15 23.14 8.62
C ALA A 94 17.42 22.29 7.36
N ASP A 95 18.70 22.08 7.03
CA ASP A 95 19.15 21.19 5.96
C ASP A 95 18.97 19.71 6.31
N ASP A 96 19.12 19.33 7.57
CA ASP A 96 18.83 17.97 8.06
C ASP A 96 17.33 17.69 8.05
N TRP A 97 16.52 18.62 8.55
CA TRP A 97 15.06 18.53 8.42
C TRP A 97 14.58 18.45 6.95
N LEU A 98 15.26 19.14 6.04
CA LEU A 98 14.96 19.05 4.60
C LEU A 98 15.34 17.68 4.03
N ALA A 99 16.48 17.12 4.43
CA ALA A 99 16.87 15.75 4.07
C ALA A 99 15.85 14.73 4.58
N ASP A 100 15.38 14.88 5.83
CA ASP A 100 14.35 14.03 6.43
C ASP A 100 13.05 14.06 5.61
N THR A 101 12.59 15.27 5.29
CA THR A 101 11.33 15.51 4.60
C THR A 101 11.38 14.98 3.16
N THR A 102 12.51 15.19 2.46
CA THR A 102 12.70 14.69 1.09
C THR A 102 12.85 13.17 1.05
N GLY A 103 13.54 12.57 2.02
CA GLY A 103 13.62 11.12 2.23
C GLY A 103 12.25 10.49 2.45
N GLY A 104 11.44 11.10 3.32
CA GLY A 104 10.06 10.71 3.55
C GLY A 104 9.20 10.78 2.28
N ALA A 105 9.29 11.89 1.53
CA ALA A 105 8.54 12.06 0.27
C ALA A 105 8.93 11.02 -0.80
N ALA A 106 10.22 10.70 -0.92
CA ALA A 106 10.72 9.68 -1.82
C ALA A 106 10.17 8.29 -1.43
N ALA A 107 10.24 7.93 -0.16
CA ALA A 107 9.72 6.66 0.35
C ALA A 107 8.20 6.52 0.16
N ALA A 108 7.43 7.59 0.45
CA ALA A 108 5.98 7.60 0.25
C ALA A 108 5.59 7.42 -1.23
N THR A 109 6.35 8.04 -2.12
CA THR A 109 6.16 7.91 -3.57
C THR A 109 6.42 6.47 -4.01
N LEU A 110 7.56 5.90 -3.62
CA LEU A 110 7.93 4.51 -3.93
C LEU A 110 6.90 3.51 -3.38
N PHE A 111 6.45 3.71 -2.15
CA PHE A 111 5.43 2.85 -1.54
C PHE A 111 4.12 2.92 -2.33
N SER A 112 3.68 4.13 -2.68
CA SER A 112 2.43 4.36 -3.42
C SER A 112 2.47 3.79 -4.85
N THR A 113 3.60 3.89 -5.54
CA THR A 113 3.78 3.29 -6.88
C THR A 113 3.79 1.77 -6.77
N ALA A 114 4.49 1.20 -5.80
CA ALA A 114 4.50 -0.25 -5.55
C ALA A 114 3.09 -0.79 -5.29
N LEU A 115 2.25 -0.09 -4.53
CA LEU A 115 0.84 -0.47 -4.31
C LEU A 115 0.02 -0.47 -5.61
N ARG A 116 0.27 0.50 -6.52
CA ARG A 116 -0.42 0.56 -7.81
C ARG A 116 -0.02 -0.59 -8.72
N LEU A 117 1.27 -0.92 -8.77
CA LEU A 117 1.81 -2.03 -9.56
C LEU A 117 1.37 -3.41 -9.04
N ARG A 118 1.12 -3.52 -7.73
CA ARG A 118 0.64 -4.75 -7.08
C ARG A 118 -0.86 -4.99 -7.21
N ARG A 119 -1.62 -4.09 -7.86
CA ARG A 119 -3.05 -4.35 -8.12
C ARG A 119 -3.15 -5.52 -9.10
N PRO A 120 -3.67 -6.69 -8.70
CA PRO A 120 -3.79 -7.81 -9.62
C PRO A 120 -4.63 -7.37 -10.82
N LEU A 121 -4.18 -7.78 -12.02
CA LEU A 121 -4.83 -7.62 -13.33
C LEU A 121 -6.19 -8.36 -13.43
N ARG A 122 -6.89 -8.55 -12.30
CA ARG A 122 -8.14 -9.30 -12.16
C ARG A 122 -9.36 -8.46 -12.51
N ARG A 123 -9.29 -7.68 -13.59
CA ARG A 123 -10.42 -6.88 -14.10
C ARG A 123 -10.69 -7.01 -15.60
N SER A 124 -9.94 -7.83 -16.34
CA SER A 124 -10.07 -7.89 -17.80
C SER A 124 -10.32 -9.27 -18.41
N LEU A 125 -10.73 -10.28 -17.64
CA LEU A 125 -11.40 -11.43 -18.26
C LEU A 125 -12.90 -11.09 -18.30
N PRO A 126 -13.45 -10.63 -19.43
CA PRO A 126 -14.89 -10.56 -19.58
C PRO A 126 -15.47 -11.93 -19.29
N ASP A 127 -16.60 -11.94 -18.61
CA ASP A 127 -17.50 -13.06 -18.24
C ASP A 127 -18.05 -13.83 -19.47
N ARG A 128 -17.31 -13.84 -20.58
CA ARG A 128 -17.70 -14.32 -21.91
C ARG A 128 -17.16 -15.70 -22.24
N LEU A 129 -16.30 -16.30 -21.41
CA LEU A 129 -15.78 -17.65 -21.66
C LEU A 129 -16.61 -18.77 -21.01
N ASP A 130 -17.59 -18.43 -20.16
CA ASP A 130 -18.48 -19.38 -19.48
C ASP A 130 -19.89 -19.48 -20.10
N ARG A 131 -20.10 -19.01 -21.34
CA ARG A 131 -21.30 -19.41 -22.10
C ARG A 131 -20.99 -20.65 -22.91
N PRO A 132 -21.55 -21.83 -22.58
CA PRO A 132 -21.67 -22.90 -23.55
C PRO A 132 -22.41 -22.32 -24.75
N THR A 133 -21.78 -22.35 -25.91
CA THR A 133 -22.48 -22.15 -27.18
C THR A 133 -23.55 -23.22 -27.26
N ALA A 134 -24.80 -22.88 -26.93
CA ALA A 134 -25.93 -23.77 -27.13
C ALA A 134 -25.92 -24.20 -28.61
N PRO A 135 -25.95 -25.51 -28.92
CA PRO A 135 -26.01 -25.95 -30.30
C PRO A 135 -27.33 -25.46 -30.92
N ALA A 136 -27.24 -24.89 -32.12
CA ALA A 136 -28.40 -24.56 -32.93
C ALA A 136 -29.18 -25.85 -33.22
N VAL A 137 -30.34 -26.02 -32.60
CA VAL A 137 -31.27 -27.10 -32.96
C VAL A 137 -32.02 -26.68 -34.23
N PRO A 138 -31.91 -27.42 -35.34
CA PRO A 138 -32.72 -27.17 -36.53
C PRO A 138 -34.17 -27.56 -36.29
N ALA A 139 -35.10 -26.69 -36.68
CA ALA A 139 -36.52 -26.97 -36.71
C ALA A 139 -36.82 -28.09 -37.72
N ALA A 140 -37.04 -29.31 -37.24
CA ALA A 140 -37.58 -30.39 -38.05
C ALA A 140 -38.45 -31.28 -37.16
N HIS A 141 -39.77 -31.19 -37.31
CA HIS A 141 -40.68 -32.34 -37.23
C HIS A 141 -42.00 -31.97 -37.95
N LEU A 142 -41.96 -32.14 -39.26
CA LEU A 142 -43.13 -32.48 -40.07
C LEU A 142 -43.30 -34.00 -40.09
N SER A 143 -44.56 -34.44 -40.26
CA SER A 143 -45.07 -35.81 -40.44
C SER A 143 -45.25 -36.62 -39.16
N ALA A 144 -46.23 -37.51 -39.00
CA ALA A 144 -47.51 -37.82 -39.65
C ALA A 144 -48.01 -39.09 -38.92
N SER A 145 -49.32 -39.36 -38.97
CA SER A 145 -49.89 -40.73 -38.94
C SER A 145 -49.69 -41.58 -37.69
N ALA A 146 -50.72 -41.64 -36.83
CA ALA A 146 -51.40 -42.90 -36.47
C ALA A 146 -52.45 -42.67 -35.36
N ASP A 147 -53.71 -42.45 -35.73
CA ASP A 147 -54.82 -43.00 -34.95
C ASP A 147 -56.03 -43.27 -35.84
N ARG A 148 -55.90 -44.29 -36.69
CA ARG A 148 -57.04 -45.06 -37.20
C ARG A 148 -57.30 -46.18 -36.19
N SER A 149 -58.07 -45.93 -35.13
CA SER A 149 -58.60 -47.05 -34.33
C SER A 149 -59.82 -46.75 -33.47
N ARG A 150 -60.51 -45.61 -33.62
CA ARG A 150 -61.72 -45.31 -32.85
C ARG A 150 -62.75 -44.53 -33.68
N ARG A 151 -63.64 -45.27 -34.37
CA ARG A 151 -65.04 -44.92 -34.73
C ARG A 151 -65.55 -45.94 -35.76
N ALA A 152 -65.53 -47.20 -35.37
CA ALA A 152 -66.34 -48.27 -35.96
C ALA A 152 -67.23 -48.91 -34.87
N ALA A 153 -67.51 -48.17 -33.79
CA ALA A 153 -68.26 -48.63 -32.64
C ALA A 153 -69.10 -47.45 -32.11
N ASP A 154 -70.12 -47.11 -32.89
CA ASP A 154 -71.37 -46.42 -32.54
C ASP A 154 -72.19 -46.58 -33.86
N ARG A 155 -73.00 -47.63 -34.06
CA ARG A 155 -74.35 -47.82 -33.48
C ARG A 155 -75.17 -46.54 -33.61
N GLU A 156 -76.36 -46.50 -34.17
CA GLU A 156 -77.39 -47.47 -34.57
C GLU A 156 -78.37 -46.67 -35.46
#